data_AF-A0A369GMW6-F1
#
_entry.id   AF-A0A369GMW6-F1
#
_cell.length_a   1.000
_cell.length_b   1.000
_cell.length_c   1.000
_cell.angle_alpha   90.00
_cell.angle_beta   90.00
_cell.angle_gamma   90.00
#
_symmetry.space_group_name_H-M   'P 1'
#
loop_
_entity.id
_entity.type
_entity.pdbx_description
1 polymer ?
#
loop_
_entity_poly.entity_id
_entity_poly.type
_entity_poly.pdbx_seq_one_letter_code
_entity_poly.pdbx_strand_id
1 'polypeptide(L)'
;MTMQHLHNFRRAGSSSSTSSSDSSTTTVTDESFPPRSCEGMTEEERRSVWKCMLALQRRYGCYNSTRIDLAVNAGEEGLSLMPNPFIIDTLNHSVTHLPDEGWQMLDRSFPGMGSPPIDGRALKLRFWRRP
;
A
#
# COMPACT_ATOMS: atom_id res chain seq x y z
N MET A 1 -36.69 25.68 4.57
CA MET A 1 -36.30 26.71 5.55
C MET A 1 -35.61 26.00 6.71
N THR A 2 -34.37 26.40 7.03
CA THR A 2 -33.69 26.46 8.36
C THR A 2 -33.70 25.23 9.29
N MET A 3 -32.72 24.94 10.16
CA MET A 3 -31.31 25.25 10.41
C MET A 3 -31.03 24.70 11.83
N GLN A 4 -29.79 24.22 12.09
CA GLN A 4 -29.09 24.23 13.40
C GLN A 4 -29.45 23.12 14.44
N HIS A 5 -28.51 22.35 15.04
CA HIS A 5 -27.25 22.62 15.78
C HIS A 5 -27.47 22.77 17.31
N LEU A 6 -26.50 22.25 18.07
CA LEU A 6 -26.11 22.45 19.47
C LEU A 6 -26.53 21.37 20.49
N HIS A 7 -25.64 20.42 20.81
CA HIS A 7 -24.66 20.41 21.93
C HIS A 7 -25.28 20.02 23.27
N ASN A 8 -24.66 19.06 23.96
CA ASN A 8 -24.64 19.10 25.43
C ASN A 8 -23.27 18.69 25.98
N PHE A 9 -22.85 19.49 26.96
CA PHE A 9 -21.47 19.72 27.40
C PHE A 9 -21.01 18.80 28.55
N ARG A 10 -19.72 18.44 28.48
CA ARG A 10 -18.62 18.43 29.48
C ARG A 10 -18.80 17.91 30.92
N ARG A 11 -17.78 17.17 31.39
CA ARG A 11 -17.19 17.32 32.73
C ARG A 11 -15.65 17.38 32.65
N ALA A 12 -15.04 18.26 33.45
CA ALA A 12 -13.63 18.64 33.47
C ALA A 12 -12.88 18.10 34.72
N GLY A 13 -11.54 18.17 34.66
CA GLY A 13 -10.57 18.05 35.78
C GLY A 13 -9.19 17.63 35.26
N SER A 14 -8.37 18.53 34.69
CA SER A 14 -7.29 19.34 35.33
C SER A 14 -6.05 18.50 35.70
N SER A 15 -4.78 18.87 35.52
CA SER A 15 -4.04 19.94 34.84
C SER A 15 -2.58 19.78 35.30
N SER A 16 -1.57 19.81 34.42
CA SER A 16 -0.29 20.51 34.66
C SER A 16 0.74 20.23 33.56
N SER A 17 1.26 21.34 33.04
CA SER A 17 2.30 21.49 32.02
C SER A 17 3.71 21.34 32.59
N THR A 18 4.67 20.93 31.75
CA THR A 18 6.06 21.47 31.77
C THR A 18 6.74 21.30 30.40
N SER A 19 7.13 22.44 29.83
CA SER A 19 8.28 22.76 28.96
C SER A 19 9.55 21.91 29.20
N SER A 20 10.53 21.72 28.31
CA SER A 20 10.90 22.24 26.98
C SER A 20 12.00 21.34 26.38
N SER A 21 12.12 21.37 25.05
CA SER A 21 13.31 21.28 24.19
C SER A 21 14.48 20.34 24.52
N ASP A 22 14.74 19.40 23.61
CA ASP A 22 16.09 19.18 23.07
C ASP A 22 16.00 18.83 21.58
N SER A 23 16.83 19.50 20.80
CA SER A 23 17.02 19.32 19.38
C SER A 23 17.79 18.04 19.12
N SER A 24 17.20 17.11 18.39
CA SER A 24 17.98 16.22 17.55
C SER A 24 17.32 16.14 16.20
N THR A 25 17.82 17.01 15.33
CA THR A 25 17.77 16.91 13.88
C THR A 25 18.34 15.55 13.48
N THR A 26 17.55 14.48 13.56
CA THR A 26 17.69 13.42 12.59
C THR A 26 16.93 13.90 11.38
N THR A 27 17.67 14.57 10.48
CA THR A 27 17.47 14.37 9.05
C THR A 27 17.49 12.86 8.84
N VAL A 28 16.36 12.20 9.07
CA VAL A 28 16.02 11.04 8.27
C VAL A 28 15.96 11.65 6.89
N THR A 29 17.02 11.41 6.13
CA THR A 29 16.94 11.45 4.69
C THR A 29 15.61 10.81 4.35
N ASP A 30 14.65 11.65 3.95
CA ASP A 30 13.60 11.25 3.04
C ASP A 30 14.38 10.77 1.82
N GLU A 31 14.91 9.55 1.92
CA GLU A 31 15.18 8.72 0.78
C GLU A 31 13.80 8.62 0.17
N SER A 32 13.52 9.59 -0.71
CA SER A 32 12.31 9.71 -1.49
C SER A 32 12.35 8.49 -2.40
N PHE A 33 12.03 7.35 -1.82
CA PHE A 33 11.94 6.10 -2.54
C PHE A 33 10.83 6.36 -3.54
N PRO A 34 11.13 6.30 -4.85
CA PRO A 34 10.12 6.60 -5.84
C PRO A 34 8.91 5.70 -5.56
N PRO A 35 7.69 6.25 -5.64
CA PRO A 35 6.50 5.44 -5.48
C PRO A 35 6.64 4.23 -6.39
N ARG A 36 6.44 3.04 -5.83
CA ARG A 36 6.53 1.77 -6.57
C ARG A 36 5.34 1.70 -7.53
N SER A 37 5.51 2.35 -8.68
CA SER A 37 4.54 2.44 -9.77
C SER A 37 4.98 1.55 -10.93
N CYS A 38 4.01 1.02 -11.66
CA CYS A 38 4.24 0.30 -12.90
C CYS A 38 4.58 1.20 -14.10
N GLU A 39 4.68 2.51 -13.92
CA GLU A 39 5.09 3.45 -14.96
C GLU A 39 6.55 3.21 -15.40
N GLY A 40 6.79 3.13 -16.71
CA GLY A 40 8.12 2.85 -17.27
C GLY A 40 8.56 1.37 -17.24
N MET A 41 7.77 0.46 -16.66
CA MET A 41 8.06 -0.98 -16.68
C MET A 41 7.77 -1.61 -18.04
N THR A 42 8.57 -2.62 -18.39
CA THR A 42 8.32 -3.48 -19.55
C THR A 42 7.08 -4.34 -19.32
N GLU A 43 6.55 -4.93 -20.40
CA GLU A 43 5.40 -5.81 -20.29
C GLU A 43 5.72 -7.08 -19.49
N GLU A 44 6.93 -7.62 -19.62
CA GLU A 44 7.41 -8.78 -18.87
C GLU A 44 7.51 -8.50 -17.37
N GLU A 45 8.00 -7.31 -17.00
CA GLU A 45 8.07 -6.88 -15.61
C GLU A 45 6.68 -6.75 -14.99
N ARG A 46 5.75 -6.08 -15.69
CA ARG A 46 4.36 -5.99 -15.23
C ARG A 46 3.67 -7.34 -15.17
N ARG A 47 3.98 -8.26 -16.08
CA ARG A 47 3.46 -9.62 -16.06
C ARG A 47 3.94 -10.38 -14.83
N SER A 48 5.16 -10.10 -14.35
CA SER A 48 5.69 -10.66 -13.10
C SER A 48 4.99 -10.09 -11.87
N VAL A 49 4.74 -8.78 -11.83
CA VAL A 49 3.93 -8.14 -10.78
C VAL A 49 2.51 -8.72 -10.78
N TRP A 50 1.87 -8.80 -11.94
CA TRP A 50 0.51 -9.35 -12.07
C TRP A 50 0.42 -10.79 -11.57
N LYS A 51 1.39 -11.65 -11.93
CA LYS A 51 1.50 -13.01 -11.38
C LYS A 51 1.56 -13.01 -9.86
N CYS A 52 2.36 -12.11 -9.27
CA CYS A 52 2.45 -11.97 -7.82
C CYS A 52 1.11 -11.56 -7.21
N MET A 53 0.41 -10.58 -7.79
CA MET A 53 -0.90 -10.12 -7.32
C MET A 53 -1.93 -11.26 -7.30
N LEU A 54 -1.99 -12.08 -8.36
CA LEU A 54 -2.89 -13.25 -8.41
C LEU A 54 -2.56 -14.28 -7.33
N ALA A 55 -1.27 -14.54 -7.10
CA ALA A 55 -0.82 -15.44 -6.04
C ALA A 55 -1.20 -14.92 -4.64
N LEU A 56 -1.04 -13.62 -4.41
CA LEU A 56 -1.44 -12.95 -3.16
C LEU A 56 -2.95 -13.01 -2.96
N GLN A 57 -3.74 -12.76 -4.02
CA GLN A 57 -5.20 -12.88 -3.93
C GLN A 57 -5.61 -14.30 -3.57
N ARG A 58 -5.05 -15.32 -4.24
CA ARG A 58 -5.37 -16.73 -3.97
C ARG A 58 -5.02 -17.14 -2.54
N ARG A 59 -3.96 -16.55 -1.97
CA ARG A 59 -3.45 -16.90 -0.63
C ARG A 59 -4.13 -16.14 0.51
N TYR A 60 -4.44 -14.85 0.30
CA TYR A 60 -4.87 -13.95 1.37
C TYR A 60 -6.20 -13.23 1.11
N GLY A 61 -6.72 -13.24 -0.12
CA GLY A 61 -7.96 -12.52 -0.46
C GLY A 61 -7.87 -11.00 -0.22
N CYS A 62 -6.67 -10.42 -0.38
CA CYS A 62 -6.36 -9.06 0.05
C CYS A 62 -6.80 -7.95 -0.94
N TYR A 63 -7.20 -8.32 -2.15
CA TYR A 63 -7.74 -7.39 -3.15
C TYR A 63 -9.26 -7.46 -3.21
N ASN A 64 -9.91 -6.30 -3.21
CA ASN A 64 -11.33 -6.16 -3.51
C ASN A 64 -11.49 -5.74 -4.98
N SER A 65 -11.36 -6.71 -5.89
CA SER A 65 -11.44 -6.46 -7.33
C SER A 65 -11.95 -7.68 -8.09
N THR A 66 -13.14 -7.52 -8.69
CA THR A 66 -13.74 -8.55 -9.54
C THR A 66 -12.81 -9.00 -10.67
N ARG A 67 -11.98 -8.11 -11.21
CA ARG A 67 -11.02 -8.47 -12.25
C ARG A 67 -9.98 -9.47 -11.73
N ILE A 68 -9.45 -9.24 -10.53
CA ILE A 68 -8.47 -10.13 -9.91
C ILE A 68 -9.15 -11.46 -9.58
N ASP A 69 -10.37 -11.44 -9.05
CA ASP A 69 -11.12 -12.68 -8.74
C ASP A 69 -11.35 -13.53 -9.99
N LEU A 70 -11.76 -12.91 -11.11
CA LEU A 70 -11.91 -13.60 -12.39
C LEU A 70 -10.59 -14.19 -12.88
N ALA A 71 -9.50 -13.43 -12.79
CA ALA A 71 -8.18 -13.88 -13.20
C ALA A 71 -7.65 -15.04 -12.34
N VAL A 72 -7.86 -15.02 -11.03
CA VAL A 72 -7.53 -16.15 -10.15
C VAL A 72 -8.33 -17.39 -10.53
N ASN A 73 -9.64 -17.24 -10.78
CA ASN A 73 -10.52 -18.34 -11.14
C ASN A 73 -10.20 -18.94 -12.53
N ALA A 74 -9.66 -18.14 -13.44
CA ALA A 74 -9.23 -18.57 -14.77
C ALA A 74 -7.87 -19.31 -14.79
N GLY A 75 -7.15 -19.37 -13.66
CA GLY A 75 -5.85 -20.04 -13.58
C GLY A 75 -4.81 -19.41 -14.51
N GLU A 76 -4.14 -20.22 -15.34
CA GLU A 76 -3.11 -19.75 -16.27
C GLU A 76 -3.65 -18.76 -17.32
N GLU A 77 -4.91 -18.90 -17.72
CA GLU A 77 -5.56 -17.95 -18.63
C GLU A 77 -5.75 -16.57 -17.99
N GLY A 78 -5.77 -16.50 -16.65
CA GLY A 78 -5.85 -15.25 -15.90
C GLY A 78 -4.67 -14.29 -16.12
N LEU A 79 -3.54 -14.80 -16.62
CA LEU A 79 -2.41 -13.97 -17.02
C LEU A 79 -2.71 -13.08 -18.22
N SER A 80 -3.65 -13.49 -19.09
CA SER A 80 -4.11 -12.70 -20.24
C SER A 80 -5.00 -11.53 -19.83
N LEU A 81 -5.58 -11.57 -18.62
CA LEU A 81 -6.42 -10.51 -18.07
C LEU A 81 -5.61 -9.38 -17.40
N MET A 82 -4.28 -9.39 -17.56
CA MET A 82 -3.38 -8.37 -17.04
C MET A 82 -3.86 -6.97 -17.46
N PRO A 83 -4.12 -6.06 -16.50
CA PRO A 83 -4.52 -4.70 -16.81
C PRO A 83 -3.39 -3.87 -17.43
N ASN A 84 -3.72 -2.65 -17.85
CA ASN A 84 -2.73 -1.63 -18.12
C ASN A 84 -1.99 -1.21 -16.82
N PRO A 85 -0.81 -0.56 -16.91
CA PRO A 85 0.00 -0.19 -15.74
C PRO A 85 -0.75 0.63 -14.69
N PHE A 86 -1.51 1.63 -15.11
CA PHE A 86 -2.27 2.51 -14.21
C PHE A 86 -3.31 1.75 -13.37
N ILE A 87 -3.99 0.77 -13.96
CA ILE A 87 -4.95 -0.06 -13.24
C ILE A 87 -4.23 -1.01 -12.28
N ILE A 88 -3.05 -1.54 -12.63
CA ILE A 88 -2.24 -2.35 -11.71
C ILE A 88 -1.89 -1.53 -10.46
N ASP A 89 -1.42 -0.29 -10.63
CA ASP A 89 -1.11 0.60 -9.51
C ASP A 89 -2.36 0.85 -8.65
N THR A 90 -3.47 1.20 -9.30
CA THR A 90 -4.75 1.43 -8.61
C THR A 90 -5.19 0.22 -7.78
N LEU A 91 -5.01 -1.00 -8.30
CA LEU A 91 -5.32 -2.24 -7.58
C LEU A 91 -4.38 -2.47 -6.41
N ASN A 92 -3.09 -2.18 -6.57
CA ASN A 92 -2.14 -2.32 -5.49
C ASN A 92 -2.37 -1.30 -4.36
N HIS A 93 -2.91 -0.11 -4.67
CA HIS A 93 -3.33 0.88 -3.67
C HIS A 93 -4.52 0.39 -2.81
N SER A 94 -5.36 -0.49 -3.36
CA SER A 94 -6.58 -0.97 -2.68
C SER A 94 -6.35 -2.22 -1.82
N VAL A 95 -5.11 -2.69 -1.70
CA VAL A 95 -4.76 -3.85 -0.88
C VAL A 95 -5.12 -3.60 0.59
N THR A 96 -5.88 -4.53 1.16
CA THR A 96 -6.26 -4.52 2.59
C THR A 96 -5.84 -5.82 3.26
N HIS A 97 -5.56 -5.77 4.57
CA HIS A 97 -5.26 -6.95 5.40
C HIS A 97 -4.12 -7.87 4.92
N LEU A 98 -3.22 -7.38 4.06
CA LEU A 98 -2.06 -8.16 3.61
C LEU A 98 -1.00 -8.24 4.72
N PRO A 99 -0.54 -9.44 5.12
CA PRO A 99 0.52 -9.61 6.11
C PRO A 99 1.90 -9.25 5.53
N ASP A 100 2.89 -9.11 6.42
CA ASP A 100 4.24 -8.64 6.08
C ASP A 100 4.94 -9.51 5.03
N GLU A 101 4.71 -10.83 5.05
CA GLU A 101 5.24 -11.74 4.05
C GLU A 101 4.66 -11.45 2.67
N GLY A 102 3.38 -11.09 2.60
CA GLY A 102 2.72 -10.72 1.35
C GLY A 102 3.28 -9.42 0.76
N TRP A 103 3.55 -8.43 1.61
CA TRP A 103 4.20 -7.19 1.18
C TRP A 103 5.61 -7.44 0.64
N GLN A 104 6.37 -8.34 1.26
CA GLN A 104 7.69 -8.73 0.77
C GLN A 104 7.61 -9.46 -0.59
N MET A 105 6.60 -10.32 -0.78
CA MET A 105 6.38 -10.97 -2.08
C MET A 105 6.10 -9.95 -3.17
N LEU A 106 5.24 -8.97 -2.88
CA LEU A 106 4.91 -7.91 -3.83
C LEU A 106 6.14 -7.05 -4.16
N ASP A 107 6.91 -6.64 -3.16
CA ASP A 107 8.14 -5.85 -3.35
C ASP A 107 9.19 -6.55 -4.20
N ARG A 108 9.38 -7.85 -4.01
CA ARG A 108 10.30 -8.66 -4.84
C ARG A 108 9.85 -8.79 -6.30
N SER A 109 8.57 -8.60 -6.59
CA SER A 109 8.05 -8.66 -7.95
C SER A 109 8.35 -7.42 -8.77
N PHE A 110 8.76 -6.32 -8.12
CA PHE A 110 9.16 -5.08 -8.77
C PHE A 110 10.66 -5.08 -9.08
N PRO A 111 11.07 -4.78 -10.33
CA PRO A 111 12.46 -4.65 -10.69
C PRO A 111 13.10 -3.44 -9.96
N GLY A 112 14.37 -3.58 -9.56
CA GLY A 112 15.21 -2.40 -9.28
C GLY A 112 15.49 -2.02 -7.83
N MET A 113 15.02 -2.73 -6.79
CA MET A 113 15.54 -2.50 -5.42
C MET A 113 15.41 -3.78 -4.59
N GLY A 114 16.53 -4.49 -4.42
CA GLY A 114 16.68 -5.47 -3.35
C GLY A 114 17.18 -4.79 -2.07
N SER A 115 16.63 -5.25 -0.92
CA SER A 115 17.08 -5.06 0.49
C SER A 115 16.29 -4.06 1.37
N PRO A 116 16.40 -4.17 2.72
CA PRO A 116 16.24 -5.34 3.60
C PRO A 116 14.89 -5.26 4.39
N PRO A 117 14.42 -6.35 5.03
CA PRO A 117 13.13 -6.36 5.74
C PRO A 117 13.31 -6.04 7.22
N ILE A 118 12.43 -5.22 7.82
CA ILE A 118 12.16 -5.35 9.27
C ILE A 118 10.66 -5.20 9.58
N ASP A 119 9.91 -4.32 8.89
CA ASP A 119 8.49 -4.11 9.18
C ASP A 119 7.62 -3.97 7.93
N GLY A 120 6.57 -4.79 7.77
CA GLY A 120 5.62 -4.65 6.65
C GLY A 120 4.79 -3.36 6.72
N ARG A 121 4.70 -2.73 7.90
CA ARG A 121 4.16 -1.36 8.06
C ARG A 121 4.99 -0.32 7.30
N ALA A 122 6.32 -0.45 7.32
CA ALA A 122 7.21 0.43 6.57
C ALA A 122 7.09 0.17 5.07
N LEU A 123 6.95 -1.09 4.63
CA LEU A 123 6.71 -1.42 3.23
C LEU A 123 5.42 -0.77 2.72
N LYS A 124 4.29 -0.95 3.42
CA LYS A 124 3.00 -0.32 3.04
C LYS A 124 3.10 1.20 2.90
N LEU A 125 3.86 1.86 3.77
CA LEU A 125 4.10 3.30 3.71
C LEU A 125 4.99 3.71 2.53
N ARG A 126 5.96 2.87 2.13
CA ARG A 126 6.82 3.11 0.96
C ARG A 126 6.09 2.92 -0.37
N PHE A 127 5.12 2.01 -0.42
CA PHE A 127 4.33 1.82 -1.62
C PHE A 127 3.37 3.00 -1.87
N TRP A 128 2.61 3.44 -0.86
CA TRP A 128 1.41 4.26 -1.10
C TRP A 128 1.31 5.54 -0.26
N ARG A 129 2.41 6.07 0.30
CA ARG A 129 2.35 7.46 0.79
C ARG A 129 2.01 8.37 -0.40
N ARG A 130 0.81 8.94 -0.36
CA ARG A 130 0.48 10.09 -1.20
C ARG A 130 1.39 11.25 -0.76
N PRO A 131 2.02 11.97 -1.71
CA PRO A 131 2.68 13.23 -1.37
C PRO A 131 1.71 14.23 -0.72
#